data_AF-A0A530LT02-F1
#
_entry.id   AF-A0A530LT02-F1
#
_cell.length_a   1.000
_cell.length_b   1.000
_cell.length_c   1.000
_cell.angle_alpha   90.00
_cell.angle_beta   90.00
_cell.angle_gamma   90.00
#
_symmetry.space_group_name_H-M   'P 1'
#
loop_
_entity.id
_entity.type
_entity.pdbx_description
1 polymer ?
#
loop_
_entity_poly.entity_id
_entity_poly.type
_entity_poly.pdbx_seq_one_letter_code
_entity_poly.pdbx_strand_id
1 'polypeptide(L)'
;TLIRRFLEIWEDPANGTGMAILLRSATSNEFAAEKLRDVFANQVRPLVAGVADPAEASRRAGLISSQLLGLAMCRYLLRLPPVVALSHDDIIQNVGPTLQRYAVGADVS
;
A
#
# COMPACT_ATOMS: atom_id res chain seq x y z
N THR A 1 -7.92 4.46 9.45
CA THR A 1 -7.97 4.58 7.98
C THR A 1 -6.99 3.61 7.36
N LEU A 2 -7.16 3.21 6.10
CA LEU A 2 -6.26 2.28 5.41
C LEU A 2 -4.78 2.70 5.52
N ILE A 3 -4.49 3.99 5.32
CA ILE A 3 -3.14 4.55 5.42
C ILE A 3 -2.56 4.50 6.84
N ARG A 4 -3.38 4.74 7.88
CA ARG A 4 -2.95 4.60 9.28
C ARG A 4 -2.52 3.17 9.58
N ARG A 5 -3.36 2.19 9.19
CA ARG A 5 -3.06 0.76 9.37
C ARG A 5 -1.80 0.34 8.61
N PHE A 6 -1.58 0.88 7.42
CA PHE A 6 -0.36 0.66 6.66
C PHE A 6 0.89 1.16 7.42
N LEU A 7 0.86 2.37 7.98
CA LEU A 7 1.99 2.92 8.75
C LEU A 7 2.28 2.07 9.99
N GLU A 8 1.25 1.66 10.73
CA GLU A 8 1.37 0.77 11.89
C GLU A 8 2.08 -0.55 11.53
N ILE A 9 1.71 -1.18 10.42
CA ILE A 9 2.30 -2.46 9.99
C ILE A 9 3.77 -2.29 9.56
N TRP A 10 4.10 -1.21 8.86
CA TRP A 10 5.45 -0.99 8.35
C TRP A 10 6.44 -0.54 9.43
N GLU A 11 5.94 0.10 10.48
CA GLU A 11 6.76 0.57 11.61
C GLU A 11 6.74 -0.39 12.80
N ASP A 12 5.92 -1.45 12.73
CA ASP A 12 5.96 -2.55 13.66
C ASP A 12 7.29 -3.33 13.54
N PRO A 13 8.05 -3.51 14.65
CA PRO A 13 9.35 -4.19 14.61
C PRO A 13 9.30 -5.64 14.12
N ALA A 14 8.18 -6.34 14.32
CA ALA A 14 8.04 -7.74 13.92
C ALA A 14 7.72 -7.89 12.42
N ASN A 15 7.00 -6.92 11.83
CA ASN A 15 6.51 -7.02 10.45
C ASN A 15 7.29 -6.16 9.45
N GLY A 16 7.70 -4.95 9.84
CA GLY A 16 8.28 -3.93 8.95
C GLY A 16 9.56 -4.39 8.24
N THR A 17 10.45 -5.04 8.98
CA THR A 17 11.72 -5.56 8.43
C THR A 17 11.47 -6.60 7.33
N GLY A 18 10.54 -7.53 7.55
CA GLY A 18 10.19 -8.56 6.57
C GLY A 18 9.57 -7.96 5.30
N MET A 19 8.68 -6.97 5.46
CA MET A 19 8.06 -6.26 4.35
C MET A 19 9.07 -5.49 3.51
N ALA A 20 10.03 -4.81 4.15
CA ALA A 20 11.08 -4.06 3.46
C ALA A 20 12.01 -4.98 2.66
N ILE A 21 12.35 -6.16 3.22
CA ILE A 21 13.13 -7.18 2.52
C ILE A 21 12.35 -7.70 1.32
N LEU A 22 11.08 -8.11 1.52
CA LEU A 22 10.24 -8.63 0.44
C LEU A 22 10.10 -7.63 -0.71
N LEU A 23 9.79 -6.35 -0.41
CA LEU A 23 9.65 -5.31 -1.41
C LEU A 23 10.95 -5.07 -2.19
N ARG A 24 12.10 -5.05 -1.50
CA ARG A 24 13.42 -4.91 -2.15
C ARG A 24 13.73 -6.10 -3.05
N SER A 25 13.45 -7.32 -2.59
CA SER A 25 13.72 -8.53 -3.37
C SER A 25 12.80 -8.64 -4.58
N ALA A 26 11.54 -8.24 -4.46
CA ALA A 26 10.55 -8.32 -5.53
C ALA A 26 10.94 -7.53 -6.80
N THR A 27 11.82 -6.53 -6.70
CA THR A 27 12.26 -5.75 -7.87
C THR A 27 13.37 -6.42 -8.68
N SER A 28 14.00 -7.48 -8.17
CA SER A 28 15.14 -8.15 -8.82
C SER A 28 15.09 -9.67 -8.75
N ASN A 29 14.07 -10.26 -8.14
CA ASN A 29 13.92 -11.69 -7.92
C ASN A 29 12.46 -12.11 -8.14
N GLU A 30 12.21 -12.96 -9.14
CA GLU A 30 10.85 -13.34 -9.54
C GLU A 30 10.12 -14.12 -8.44
N PHE A 31 10.80 -14.97 -7.69
CA PHE A 31 10.18 -15.71 -6.58
C PHE A 31 9.70 -14.77 -5.47
N ALA A 32 10.45 -13.70 -5.17
CA ALA A 32 9.99 -12.66 -4.25
C ALA A 32 8.84 -11.83 -4.84
N ALA A 33 8.86 -11.57 -6.16
CA ALA A 33 7.77 -10.90 -6.85
C ALA A 33 6.47 -11.72 -6.79
N GLU A 34 6.53 -13.03 -7.01
CA GLU A 34 5.40 -13.96 -6.84
C GLU A 34 4.83 -13.90 -5.42
N LYS A 35 5.68 -13.97 -4.39
CA LYS A 35 5.21 -13.80 -3.00
C LYS A 35 4.49 -12.47 -2.75
N LEU A 36 4.99 -11.38 -3.33
CA LEU A 36 4.32 -10.08 -3.21
C LEU A 36 2.96 -10.07 -3.94
N ARG A 37 2.86 -10.72 -5.11
CA ARG A 37 1.61 -10.91 -5.85
C ARG A 37 0.62 -11.81 -5.09
N ASP A 38 1.09 -12.82 -4.36
CA ASP A 38 0.25 -13.66 -3.52
C ASP A 38 -0.34 -12.89 -2.33
N VAL A 39 0.46 -12.05 -1.67
CA VAL A 39 -0.04 -11.14 -0.62
C VAL A 39 -1.12 -10.22 -1.19
N PHE A 40 -0.89 -9.64 -2.37
CA PHE A 40 -1.88 -8.83 -3.06
C PHE A 40 -3.18 -9.60 -3.31
N ALA A 41 -3.08 -10.81 -3.89
CA ALA A 41 -4.22 -11.62 -4.27
C ALA A 41 -5.04 -12.11 -3.06
N ASN A 42 -4.37 -12.47 -1.97
CA ASN A 42 -4.99 -13.17 -0.84
C ASN A 42 -5.34 -12.26 0.34
N GLN A 43 -4.75 -11.06 0.43
CA GLN A 43 -5.00 -10.15 1.54
C GLN A 43 -5.59 -8.81 1.07
N VAL A 44 -4.96 -8.16 0.08
CA VAL A 44 -5.36 -6.82 -0.33
C VAL A 44 -6.63 -6.82 -1.17
N ARG A 45 -6.72 -7.71 -2.18
CA ARG A 45 -7.91 -7.80 -3.04
C ARG A 45 -9.19 -8.13 -2.25
N PRO A 46 -9.23 -9.12 -1.33
CA PRO A 46 -10.43 -9.41 -0.54
C PRO A 46 -10.88 -8.25 0.35
N LEU A 47 -9.93 -7.50 0.92
CA LEU A 47 -10.25 -6.32 1.73
C LEU A 47 -11.01 -5.27 0.92
N VAL A 48 -10.60 -5.04 -0.33
CA VAL A 48 -11.24 -4.08 -1.24
C VAL A 48 -12.55 -4.61 -1.80
N ALA A 49 -12.65 -5.92 -2.05
CA ALA A 49 -13.89 -6.55 -2.49
C ALA A 49 -15.03 -6.44 -1.46
N GLY A 50 -14.72 -6.26 -0.17
CA GLY A 50 -15.71 -6.02 0.87
C GLY A 50 -16.39 -4.63 0.81
N VAL A 51 -15.87 -3.71 0.00
CA VAL A 51 -16.34 -2.30 -0.07
C VAL A 51 -16.60 -1.81 -1.50
N ALA A 52 -16.25 -2.60 -2.52
CA ALA A 52 -16.39 -2.24 -3.93
C ALA A 52 -17.14 -3.31 -4.71
N ASP A 53 -17.69 -2.92 -5.87
CA ASP A 53 -18.21 -3.87 -6.86
C ASP A 53 -17.13 -4.95 -7.17
N PRO A 54 -17.47 -6.25 -7.11
CA PRO A 54 -16.55 -7.34 -7.44
C PRO A 54 -15.84 -7.19 -8.78
N ALA A 55 -16.49 -6.60 -9.79
CA ALA A 55 -15.90 -6.34 -11.11
C ALA A 55 -14.74 -5.33 -11.04
N GLU A 56 -14.81 -4.37 -10.12
CA GLU A 56 -13.83 -3.29 -9.96
C GLU A 56 -12.80 -3.57 -8.85
N ALA A 57 -13.06 -4.55 -7.98
CA ALA A 57 -12.25 -4.83 -6.80
C ALA A 57 -10.77 -5.07 -7.13
N SER A 58 -10.46 -5.85 -8.16
CA SER A 58 -9.08 -6.10 -8.60
C SER A 58 -8.36 -4.83 -9.04
N ARG A 59 -9.04 -3.99 -9.84
CA ARG A 59 -8.47 -2.73 -10.35
C ARG A 59 -8.23 -1.74 -9.20
N ARG A 60 -9.20 -1.58 -8.31
CA ARG A 60 -9.13 -0.70 -7.13
C ARG A 60 -8.04 -1.16 -6.15
N ALA A 61 -7.95 -2.47 -5.89
CA ALA A 61 -6.88 -3.03 -5.08
C ALA A 61 -5.51 -2.75 -5.69
N GLY A 62 -5.36 -2.86 -7.02
CA GLY A 62 -4.12 -2.53 -7.73
C GLY A 62 -3.68 -1.08 -7.51
N LEU A 63 -4.60 -0.12 -7.65
CA LEU A 63 -4.33 1.31 -7.44
C LEU A 63 -3.99 1.65 -5.98
N ILE A 64 -4.68 1.03 -5.03
CA ILE A 64 -4.36 1.17 -3.60
C ILE A 64 -2.96 0.62 -3.32
N SER A 65 -2.66 -0.56 -3.86
CA SER A 65 -1.37 -1.23 -3.63
C SER A 65 -0.22 -0.44 -4.23
N SER A 66 -0.36 0.08 -5.44
CA SER A 66 0.69 0.88 -6.08
C SER A 66 1.02 2.15 -5.28
N GLN A 67 -0.01 2.82 -4.74
CA GLN A 67 0.17 4.00 -3.91
C GLN A 67 0.89 3.67 -2.59
N LEU A 68 0.47 2.60 -1.90
CA LEU A 68 1.08 2.19 -0.63
C LEU A 68 2.52 1.69 -0.79
N LEU A 69 2.78 0.85 -1.80
CA LEU A 69 4.12 0.33 -2.06
C LEU A 69 5.08 1.42 -2.52
N GLY A 70 4.61 2.39 -3.34
CA GLY A 70 5.40 3.56 -3.71
C GLY A 70 5.78 4.42 -2.49
N LEU A 71 4.82 4.65 -1.58
CA LEU A 71 5.11 5.33 -0.31
C LEU A 71 6.12 4.55 0.53
N ALA A 72 5.97 3.23 0.64
CA ALA A 72 6.91 2.38 1.39
C ALA A 72 8.33 2.45 0.80
N MET A 73 8.44 2.34 -0.53
CA MET A 73 9.70 2.43 -1.26
C MET A 73 10.39 3.77 -0.99
N CYS A 74 9.68 4.88 -1.15
CA CYS A 74 10.24 6.22 -0.97
C CYS A 74 10.61 6.51 0.49
N ARG A 75 9.77 6.11 1.46
CA ARG A 75 9.96 6.44 2.88
C ARG A 75 10.96 5.51 3.58
N TYR A 76 10.85 4.21 3.38
CA TYR A 76 11.59 3.21 4.18
C TYR A 76 12.81 2.63 3.46
N LEU A 77 12.75 2.46 2.13
CA LEU A 77 13.84 1.83 1.37
C LEU A 77 14.81 2.87 0.81
N LEU A 78 14.32 3.78 -0.03
CA LEU A 78 15.11 4.86 -0.63
C LEU A 78 15.39 5.98 0.37
N ARG A 79 14.53 6.12 1.39
CA ARG A 79 14.61 7.16 2.43
C ARG A 79 14.74 8.57 1.85
N LEU A 80 13.88 8.89 0.89
CA LEU A 80 13.85 10.21 0.27
C LEU A 80 13.63 11.29 1.36
N PRO A 81 14.57 12.24 1.55
CA PRO A 81 14.49 13.21 2.65
C PRO A 81 13.12 13.91 2.81
N PRO A 82 12.47 14.43 1.74
CA PRO A 82 11.18 15.10 1.90
C PRO A 82 10.06 14.15 2.34
N VAL A 83 10.14 12.85 1.99
CA VAL A 83 9.12 11.86 2.36
C VAL A 83 9.34 11.33 3.78
N VAL A 84 10.60 11.19 4.19
CA VAL A 84 10.95 10.80 5.57
C VAL A 84 10.55 11.89 6.57
N ALA A 85 10.68 13.17 6.18
CA ALA A 85 10.35 14.31 7.04
C ALA A 85 8.84 14.45 7.34
N LEU A 86 7.95 13.85 6.53
CA LEU A 86 6.51 13.91 6.77
C LEU A 86 6.15 13.20 8.08
N SER A 87 5.30 13.85 8.88
CA SER A 87 4.65 13.19 10.00
C SER A 87 3.62 12.17 9.52
N HIS A 88 3.16 11.29 10.40
CA HIS A 88 2.05 10.38 10.07
C HIS A 88 0.79 11.15 9.69
N ASP A 89 0.50 12.25 10.38
CA ASP A 89 -0.69 13.05 10.10
C ASP A 89 -0.58 13.72 8.72
N ASP A 90 0.60 14.23 8.34
CA ASP A 90 0.82 14.76 6.99
C ASP A 90 0.60 13.69 5.93
N ILE A 91 1.11 12.48 6.13
CA ILE A 91 0.89 11.36 5.21
C ILE A 91 -0.59 11.01 5.13
N ILE A 92 -1.29 10.93 6.26
CA ILE A 92 -2.71 10.60 6.31
C ILE A 92 -3.53 11.67 5.57
N GLN A 93 -3.24 12.95 5.79
CA GLN A 93 -3.94 14.06 5.14
C GLN A 93 -3.70 14.10 3.63
N ASN A 94 -2.47 13.84 3.17
CA ASN A 94 -2.13 13.92 1.74
C ASN A 94 -2.47 12.64 0.95
N VAL A 95 -2.26 11.46 1.54
CA VAL A 95 -2.44 10.16 0.86
C VAL A 95 -3.82 9.56 1.11
N GLY A 96 -4.42 9.82 2.28
CA GLY A 96 -5.72 9.29 2.68
C GLY A 96 -6.83 9.56 1.65
N PRO A 97 -7.05 10.80 1.17
CA PRO A 97 -8.07 11.11 0.17
C PRO A 97 -7.88 10.35 -1.15
N THR A 98 -6.63 10.16 -1.58
CA THR A 98 -6.30 9.39 -2.79
C THR A 98 -6.69 7.93 -2.64
N LEU A 99 -6.37 7.31 -1.50
CA LEU A 99 -6.76 5.92 -1.23
C LEU A 99 -8.27 5.77 -1.09
N GLN A 100 -8.94 6.73 -0.46
CA GLN A 100 -10.40 6.74 -0.36
C GLN A 100 -11.02 6.80 -1.76
N ARG A 101 -10.54 7.70 -2.63
CA ARG A 101 -10.99 7.80 -4.03
C ARG A 101 -10.81 6.49 -4.80
N TYR A 102 -9.73 5.74 -4.57
CA TYR A 102 -9.57 4.41 -5.17
C TYR A 102 -10.51 3.37 -4.57
N ALA A 103 -10.76 3.42 -3.26
CA ALA A 103 -11.59 2.44 -2.57
C ALA A 103 -13.08 2.58 -2.93
N VAL A 104 -13.63 3.79 -2.87
CA VAL A 104 -15.06 4.04 -3.12
C VAL A 104 -15.37 4.41 -4.57
N GLY A 105 -14.37 4.83 -5.35
CA GLY A 105 -14.58 5.49 -6.64
C GLY A 105 -14.79 6.99 -6.44
N ALA A 106 -14.60 7.80 -7.47
CA ALA A 106 -15.20 9.13 -7.46
C ALA A 106 -16.71 8.93 -7.62
N ASP A 107 -17.53 9.56 -6.78
CA ASP A 107 -18.92 9.79 -7.16
C ASP A 107 -18.86 10.50 -8.51
N VAL A 108 -19.21 9.78 -9.57
CA VAL A 108 -19.43 10.40 -10.87
C VAL A 108 -20.75 11.15 -10.71
N SER A 109 -20.63 12.43 -10.32
CA SER A 109 -21.71 13.39 -10.46
C SER A 109 -22.06 13.58 -11.92
#